data_AF-A0AAV2TQD3-F1
#
_entry.id   AF-A0AAV2TQD3-F1
#
_cell.length_a   1.000
_cell.length_b   1.000
_cell.length_c   1.000
_cell.angle_alpha   90.00
_cell.angle_beta   90.00
_cell.angle_gamma   90.00
#
_symmetry.space_group_name_H-M   'P 1'
#
loop_
_entity.id
_entity.type
_entity.pdbx_description
1 polymer ?
#
loop_
_entity_poly.entity_id
_entity_poly.type
_entity_poly.pdbx_seq_one_letter_code
_entity_poly.pdbx_strand_id
1 'polypeptide(L)'
;MDSWFTAQSFSAPELLTLARIAERAERYDDMARAMKLYTEMKGKDELGIEERNLLSVAYKNVVGARRSTWRIISGLSRNDVPEEKTKCAQQYRTRVSGELNEICGEVIVIRGVLLRSSYESLAPKIMDSWFTAQSFSAPELLTLARIAERAERYDDMARAMKLYTEMKGKDELGIEERNLLSVAYKNVVGARRSTWRIISGLSRNDVPEEKTKCAQQYRTRVSGELNEICGEVIELLNKYLTANAVSVESKVFYWKMAGDYYRYLSEVAGPDNRETVIASSLEAYQKASEIAKELPSTNPIRLGLALNFSVFYYEIKNDPRLACSLAQKAFDDAVGELDTISEESYKDSTLILQLLRDNLTLWTTDQPENDDADGADN
;
A
#
# COMPACT_ATOMS: atom_id res chain seq x y z
N MET A 1 6.84 5.50 -13.30
CA MET A 1 6.24 4.15 -13.53
C MET A 1 5.55 3.98 -14.90
N ASP A 2 5.44 5.03 -15.73
CA ASP A 2 4.66 5.00 -16.99
C ASP A 2 5.26 4.19 -18.16
N SER A 3 6.52 3.77 -18.08
CA SER A 3 7.20 3.12 -19.21
C SER A 3 6.83 1.66 -19.42
N TRP A 4 6.21 0.96 -18.47
CA TRP A 4 6.04 -0.50 -18.58
C TRP A 4 5.16 -0.92 -19.77
N PHE A 5 4.04 -0.22 -19.97
CA PHE A 5 3.10 -0.48 -21.06
C PHE A 5 3.65 -0.10 -22.43
N THR A 6 4.55 0.89 -22.49
CA THR A 6 5.15 1.40 -23.73
C THR A 6 6.51 0.79 -24.06
N ALA A 7 7.23 0.27 -23.06
CA ALA A 7 8.52 -0.39 -23.21
C ALA A 7 8.37 -1.87 -23.62
N GLN A 8 7.20 -2.48 -23.39
CA GLN A 8 6.90 -3.82 -23.84
C GLN A 8 6.00 -3.80 -25.07
N SER A 9 6.29 -4.68 -26.04
CA SER A 9 5.45 -4.87 -27.21
C SER A 9 4.32 -5.85 -26.88
N PHE A 10 3.19 -5.35 -26.37
CA PHE A 10 1.99 -6.14 -26.14
C PHE A 10 1.15 -6.26 -27.42
N SER A 11 0.61 -7.46 -27.68
CA SER A 11 -0.42 -7.66 -28.69
C SER A 11 -1.79 -7.16 -28.21
N ALA A 12 -2.72 -6.94 -29.14
CA ALA A 12 -4.06 -6.49 -28.81
C ALA A 12 -4.82 -7.45 -27.86
N PRO A 13 -4.76 -8.79 -28.02
CA PRO A 13 -5.33 -9.74 -27.05
C PRO A 13 -4.68 -9.69 -25.65
N GLU A 14 -3.36 -9.49 -25.58
CA GLU A 14 -2.64 -9.33 -24.30
C GLU A 14 -3.10 -8.06 -23.58
N LEU A 15 -3.28 -6.94 -24.29
CA LEU A 15 -3.79 -5.68 -23.71
C LEU A 15 -5.20 -5.83 -23.12
N LEU A 16 -6.13 -6.52 -23.81
CA LEU A 16 -7.45 -6.81 -23.26
C LEU A 16 -7.39 -7.71 -22.02
N THR A 17 -6.49 -8.68 -22.02
CA THR A 17 -6.27 -9.57 -20.88
C THR A 17 -5.73 -8.79 -19.68
N LEU A 18 -4.74 -7.91 -19.90
CA LEU A 18 -4.19 -7.03 -18.87
C LEU A 18 -5.25 -6.06 -18.32
N ALA A 19 -6.08 -5.48 -19.17
CA ALA A 19 -7.18 -4.61 -18.74
C ALA A 19 -8.16 -5.34 -17.81
N ARG A 20 -8.52 -6.59 -18.13
CA ARG A 20 -9.40 -7.42 -17.28
C ARG A 20 -8.74 -7.82 -15.97
N ILE A 21 -7.44 -8.13 -15.96
CA ILE A 21 -6.70 -8.40 -14.72
C ILE A 21 -6.63 -7.14 -13.86
N ALA A 22 -6.37 -5.98 -14.46
CA ALA A 22 -6.30 -4.70 -13.78
C ALA A 22 -7.67 -4.29 -13.20
N GLU A 23 -8.77 -4.56 -13.91
CA GLU A 23 -10.14 -4.37 -13.40
C GLU A 23 -10.38 -5.18 -12.12
N ARG A 24 -10.06 -6.48 -12.14
CA ARG A 24 -10.21 -7.36 -10.96
C ARG A 24 -9.35 -6.95 -9.78
N ALA A 25 -8.21 -6.33 -10.05
CA ALA A 25 -7.29 -5.83 -9.03
C ALA A 25 -7.51 -4.36 -8.68
N GLU A 26 -8.58 -3.74 -9.20
CA GLU A 26 -8.97 -2.33 -9.01
C GLU A 26 -7.87 -1.31 -9.39
N ARG A 27 -6.97 -1.69 -10.28
CA ARG A 27 -5.91 -0.83 -10.83
C ARG A 27 -6.40 -0.11 -12.08
N TYR A 28 -7.38 0.77 -11.90
CA TYR A 28 -8.06 1.46 -13.00
C TYR A 28 -7.12 2.31 -13.87
N ASP A 29 -6.04 2.84 -13.32
CA ASP A 29 -5.00 3.54 -14.10
C ASP A 29 -4.28 2.61 -15.08
N ASP A 30 -3.97 1.38 -14.67
CA ASP A 30 -3.38 0.38 -15.58
C ASP A 30 -4.40 -0.15 -16.58
N MET A 31 -5.65 -0.30 -16.15
CA MET A 31 -6.77 -0.65 -17.02
C MET A 31 -6.97 0.40 -18.13
N ALA A 32 -6.96 1.69 -17.78
CA ALA A 32 -7.10 2.79 -18.73
C ALA A 32 -5.93 2.83 -19.72
N ARG A 33 -4.69 2.66 -19.24
CA ARG A 33 -3.50 2.58 -20.12
C ARG A 33 -3.55 1.40 -21.09
N ALA A 34 -3.90 0.21 -20.60
CA ALA A 34 -4.05 -0.97 -21.45
C ALA A 34 -5.13 -0.76 -22.53
N MET A 35 -6.28 -0.19 -22.14
CA MET A 35 -7.37 0.10 -23.08
C MET A 35 -7.02 1.21 -24.07
N LYS A 36 -6.29 2.26 -23.66
CA LYS A 36 -5.78 3.30 -24.56
C LYS A 36 -4.92 2.70 -25.67
N LEU A 37 -3.89 1.93 -25.30
CA LEU A 37 -3.04 1.24 -26.27
C LEU A 37 -3.82 0.27 -27.16
N TYR A 38 -4.79 -0.45 -26.59
CA TYR A 38 -5.65 -1.33 -27.36
C TYR A 38 -6.43 -0.57 -28.44
N THR A 39 -7.03 0.57 -28.07
CA THR A 39 -7.76 1.42 -29.01
C THR A 39 -6.86 2.04 -30.09
N GLU A 40 -5.65 2.44 -29.72
CA GLU A 40 -4.65 2.96 -30.66
C GLU A 40 -4.21 1.88 -31.67
N MET A 41 -4.03 0.63 -31.22
CA MET A 41 -3.69 -0.52 -32.08
C MET A 41 -4.82 -0.91 -33.04
N LYS A 42 -6.07 -0.93 -32.55
CA LYS A 42 -7.27 -1.16 -33.37
C LYS A 42 -7.46 -0.07 -34.44
N GLY A 43 -6.94 1.12 -34.20
CA GLY A 43 -7.01 2.25 -35.13
C GLY A 43 -8.46 2.65 -35.41
N LYS A 44 -8.92 2.40 -36.64
CA LYS A 44 -10.27 2.78 -37.11
C LYS A 44 -11.31 1.68 -36.99
N ASP A 45 -10.90 0.47 -36.61
CA ASP A 45 -11.83 -0.64 -36.48
C ASP A 45 -12.77 -0.40 -35.31
N GLU A 46 -14.06 -0.69 -35.50
CA GLU A 46 -15.02 -0.54 -34.42
C GLU A 46 -14.67 -1.45 -33.24
N LEU A 47 -14.78 -0.87 -32.05
CA LEU A 47 -14.72 -1.62 -30.80
C LEU A 47 -16.00 -2.47 -30.66
N GLY A 48 -15.86 -3.73 -30.26
CA GLY A 48 -16.99 -4.57 -29.87
C GLY A 48 -17.67 -4.07 -28.60
N ILE A 49 -18.85 -4.60 -28.29
CA ILE A 49 -19.64 -4.20 -27.11
C ILE A 49 -18.83 -4.35 -25.81
N GLU A 50 -18.20 -5.50 -25.62
CA GLU A 50 -17.37 -5.80 -24.44
C GLU A 50 -16.17 -4.85 -24.31
N GLU A 51 -15.53 -4.50 -25.43
CA GLU A 51 -14.38 -3.60 -25.46
C GLU A 51 -14.78 -2.16 -25.10
N ARG A 52 -15.94 -1.70 -25.60
CA ARG A 52 -16.53 -0.40 -25.24
C ARG A 52 -16.88 -0.34 -23.76
N ASN A 53 -17.46 -1.41 -23.22
CA ASN A 53 -17.79 -1.50 -21.80
C ASN A 53 -16.53 -1.42 -20.93
N LEU A 54 -15.48 -2.18 -21.28
CA LEU A 54 -14.22 -2.18 -20.54
C LEU A 54 -13.54 -0.80 -20.58
N LEU A 55 -13.50 -0.14 -21.74
CA LEU A 55 -12.99 1.23 -21.89
C LEU A 55 -13.77 2.23 -21.03
N SER A 56 -15.09 2.12 -21.02
CA SER A 56 -15.98 2.99 -20.24
C SER A 56 -15.76 2.83 -18.74
N VAL A 57 -15.68 1.58 -18.25
CA VAL A 57 -15.40 1.27 -16.83
C VAL A 57 -14.04 1.85 -16.42
N ALA A 58 -13.01 1.68 -17.25
CA ALA A 58 -11.67 2.19 -16.97
C ALA A 58 -11.68 3.72 -16.75
N TYR A 59 -12.14 4.46 -17.76
CA TYR A 59 -12.10 5.92 -17.72
C TYR A 59 -13.11 6.53 -16.75
N LYS A 60 -14.28 5.92 -16.53
CA LYS A 60 -15.24 6.37 -15.49
C LYS A 60 -14.61 6.34 -14.10
N ASN A 61 -13.90 5.26 -13.76
CA ASN A 61 -13.27 5.12 -12.45
C ASN A 61 -12.06 6.05 -12.30
N VAL A 62 -11.17 6.12 -13.31
CA VAL A 62 -10.01 7.02 -13.29
C VAL A 62 -10.45 8.48 -13.15
N VAL A 63 -11.38 8.95 -13.99
CA VAL A 63 -11.93 10.32 -13.92
C VAL A 63 -12.68 10.55 -12.62
N GLY A 64 -13.49 9.57 -12.18
CA GLY A 64 -14.25 9.63 -10.93
C GLY A 64 -13.37 9.87 -9.71
N ALA A 65 -12.26 9.13 -9.61
CA ALA A 65 -11.29 9.28 -8.53
C ALA A 65 -10.67 10.70 -8.50
N ARG A 66 -10.14 11.19 -9.63
CA ARG A 66 -9.55 12.55 -9.71
C ARG A 66 -10.57 13.64 -9.41
N ARG A 67 -11.81 13.49 -9.88
CA ARG A 67 -12.91 14.42 -9.56
C ARG A 67 -13.26 14.42 -8.08
N SER A 68 -13.27 13.25 -7.44
CA SER A 68 -13.52 13.14 -6.00
C SER A 68 -12.42 13.87 -5.22
N THR A 69 -11.15 13.58 -5.51
CA THR A 69 -10.01 14.29 -4.94
C THR A 69 -10.13 15.80 -5.14
N TRP A 70 -10.37 16.25 -6.38
CA TRP A 70 -10.48 17.67 -6.67
C TRP A 70 -11.59 18.34 -5.84
N ARG A 71 -12.72 17.67 -5.64
CA ARG A 71 -13.83 18.17 -4.80
C ARG A 71 -13.40 18.29 -3.34
N ILE A 72 -12.72 17.27 -2.80
CA ILE A 72 -12.21 17.26 -1.42
C ILE A 72 -11.24 18.43 -1.23
N ILE A 73 -10.22 18.56 -2.08
CA ILE A 73 -9.24 19.64 -2.00
C ILE A 73 -9.92 21.02 -2.15
N SER A 74 -10.89 21.14 -3.07
CA SER A 74 -11.65 22.38 -3.24
C SER A 74 -12.48 22.76 -2.02
N GLY A 75 -13.00 21.78 -1.29
CA GLY A 75 -13.72 21.99 -0.03
C GLY A 75 -12.79 22.48 1.08
N LEU A 76 -11.56 21.99 1.13
CA LEU A 76 -10.56 22.37 2.12
C LEU A 76 -10.10 23.83 1.97
N SER A 77 -10.13 24.39 0.76
CA SER A 77 -9.76 25.80 0.50
C SER A 77 -10.86 26.82 0.83
N ARG A 78 -12.05 26.41 1.27
CA ARG A 78 -13.21 27.31 1.50
C ARG A 78 -13.44 27.68 2.96
N ASN A 79 -12.84 26.96 3.90
CA ASN A 79 -12.99 27.23 5.33
C ASN A 79 -11.93 28.25 5.77
N ASP A 80 -12.12 28.94 6.90
CA ASP A 80 -11.18 29.92 7.52
C ASP A 80 -9.82 29.28 7.88
N VAL A 81 -9.06 28.95 6.84
CA VAL A 81 -7.80 28.22 6.90
C VAL A 81 -6.66 29.23 6.75
N PRO A 82 -5.57 29.12 7.55
CA PRO A 82 -4.39 29.96 7.41
C PRO A 82 -3.88 30.03 5.96
N GLU A 83 -3.42 31.22 5.55
CA GLU A 83 -3.05 31.53 4.15
C GLU A 83 -2.05 30.52 3.55
N GLU A 84 -1.07 30.06 4.32
CA GLU A 84 -0.08 29.06 3.89
C GLU A 84 -0.71 27.71 3.53
N LYS A 85 -1.70 27.26 4.32
CA LYS A 85 -2.45 26.02 4.06
C LYS A 85 -3.34 26.18 2.82
N THR A 86 -3.89 27.37 2.62
CA THR A 86 -4.68 27.72 1.43
C THR A 86 -3.82 27.70 0.16
N LYS A 87 -2.58 28.20 0.23
CA LYS A 87 -1.63 28.14 -0.89
C LYS A 87 -1.26 26.70 -1.26
N CYS A 88 -0.93 25.85 -0.29
CA CYS A 88 -0.64 24.43 -0.53
C CYS A 88 -1.83 23.72 -1.18
N ALA A 89 -3.03 23.95 -0.65
CA ALA A 89 -4.27 23.38 -1.20
C ALA A 89 -4.52 23.86 -2.63
N GLN A 90 -4.27 25.14 -2.94
CA GLN A 90 -4.45 25.68 -4.29
C GLN A 90 -3.44 25.10 -5.28
N GLN A 91 -2.16 24.99 -4.91
CA GLN A 91 -1.13 24.36 -5.74
C GLN A 91 -1.46 22.89 -6.02
N TYR A 92 -1.84 22.14 -4.99
CA TYR A 92 -2.20 20.74 -5.15
C TYR A 92 -3.48 20.58 -5.99
N ARG A 93 -4.47 21.45 -5.81
CA ARG A 93 -5.67 21.49 -6.65
C ARG A 93 -5.34 21.72 -8.12
N THR A 94 -4.43 22.66 -8.43
CA THR A 94 -3.98 22.92 -9.80
C THR A 94 -3.33 21.68 -10.41
N ARG A 95 -2.51 20.95 -9.65
CA ARG A 95 -1.96 19.66 -10.10
C ARG A 95 -3.07 18.67 -10.43
N VAL A 96 -4.01 18.42 -9.51
CA VAL A 96 -5.10 17.46 -9.72
C VAL A 96 -6.01 17.89 -10.88
N SER A 97 -6.23 19.19 -11.08
CA SER A 97 -6.91 19.73 -12.25
C SER A 97 -6.16 19.44 -13.55
N GLY A 98 -4.82 19.56 -13.54
CA GLY A 98 -3.97 19.17 -14.66
C GLY A 98 -4.14 17.70 -15.02
N GLU A 99 -4.04 16.80 -14.04
CA GLU A 99 -4.24 15.35 -14.23
C GLU A 99 -5.63 15.05 -14.80
N LEU A 100 -6.67 15.69 -14.25
CA LEU A 100 -8.04 15.50 -14.70
C LEU A 100 -8.24 15.99 -16.14
N ASN A 101 -7.66 17.13 -16.51
CA ASN A 101 -7.74 17.67 -17.86
C ASN A 101 -7.00 16.78 -18.86
N GLU A 102 -5.85 16.24 -18.48
CA GLU A 102 -5.09 15.29 -19.30
C GLU A 102 -5.90 14.03 -19.58
N ILE A 103 -6.43 13.38 -18.54
CA ILE A 103 -7.25 12.15 -18.69
C ILE A 103 -8.51 12.43 -19.52
N CYS A 104 -9.20 13.56 -19.27
CA CYS A 104 -10.35 13.94 -20.08
C CYS A 104 -9.96 14.20 -21.55
N GLY A 105 -8.80 14.81 -21.77
CA GLY A 105 -8.22 15.02 -23.09
C GLY A 105 -7.97 13.70 -23.82
N GLU A 106 -7.42 12.70 -23.14
CA GLU A 106 -7.23 11.36 -23.70
C GLU A 106 -8.55 10.74 -24.16
N VAL A 107 -9.60 10.81 -23.33
CA VAL A 107 -10.94 10.29 -23.69
C VAL A 107 -11.50 10.99 -24.93
N ILE A 108 -11.29 12.31 -25.03
CA ILE A 108 -11.72 13.10 -26.19
C ILE A 108 -10.92 12.72 -27.43
N VAL A 109 -9.60 12.52 -27.32
CA VAL A 109 -8.74 12.09 -28.43
C VAL A 109 -9.12 10.67 -28.88
N ILE A 110 -9.32 9.73 -27.97
CA ILE A 110 -9.81 8.37 -28.30
C ILE A 110 -11.15 8.47 -29.04
N ARG A 111 -12.06 9.33 -28.55
CA ARG A 111 -13.32 9.62 -29.25
C ARG A 111 -13.09 10.29 -30.62
N GLY A 112 -12.09 11.15 -30.78
CA GLY A 112 -11.73 11.83 -32.03
C GLY A 112 -11.09 10.92 -33.07
N VAL A 113 -10.23 9.99 -32.65
CA VAL A 113 -9.72 8.87 -33.45
C VAL A 113 -10.88 8.03 -33.99
N LEU A 114 -11.94 7.84 -33.18
CA LEU A 114 -13.18 7.17 -33.57
C LEU A 114 -14.16 8.04 -34.39
N LEU A 115 -14.08 9.39 -34.36
CA LEU A 115 -15.10 10.30 -34.91
C LEU A 115 -14.64 11.33 -35.97
N ARG A 116 -13.48 11.15 -36.63
CA ARG A 116 -12.92 12.08 -37.63
C ARG A 116 -12.70 13.51 -37.11
N SER A 117 -11.56 13.76 -36.46
CA SER A 117 -10.92 15.08 -36.46
C SER A 117 -9.45 14.97 -36.03
N SER A 118 -8.55 15.66 -36.73
CA SER A 118 -7.15 15.78 -36.34
C SER A 118 -7.03 16.63 -35.08
N TYR A 119 -6.82 15.99 -33.93
CA TYR A 119 -6.38 16.67 -32.72
C TYR A 119 -4.88 16.41 -32.54
N GLU A 120 -4.10 17.48 -32.41
CA GLU A 120 -2.68 17.37 -32.11
C GLU A 120 -2.49 16.74 -30.73
N SER A 121 -1.58 15.76 -30.70
CA SER A 121 -1.13 15.03 -29.53
C SER A 121 -0.68 15.98 -28.41
N LEU A 122 -1.44 16.03 -27.31
CA LEU A 122 -0.88 16.44 -26.02
C LEU A 122 -0.13 15.23 -25.45
N ALA A 123 1.18 15.20 -25.68
CA ALA A 123 2.07 14.24 -25.06
C ALA A 123 2.08 14.41 -23.52
N PRO A 124 2.27 13.34 -22.73
CA PRO A 124 2.20 13.40 -21.27
C PRO A 124 3.45 14.08 -20.71
N LYS A 125 3.28 15.19 -19.99
CA LYS A 125 4.36 15.76 -19.16
C LYS A 125 4.21 15.24 -17.74
N ILE A 126 4.83 14.07 -17.53
CA ILE A 126 5.38 13.50 -16.29
C ILE A 126 4.99 14.30 -15.02
N MET A 127 3.92 13.85 -14.35
CA MET A 127 3.47 14.36 -13.04
C MET A 127 4.08 13.62 -11.83
N ASP A 128 5.04 12.71 -12.05
CA ASP A 128 5.77 12.04 -10.98
C ASP A 128 6.79 12.95 -10.28
N SER A 129 7.27 14.02 -10.93
CA SER A 129 8.30 14.91 -10.38
C SER A 129 7.74 16.13 -9.63
N TRP A 130 6.43 16.26 -9.41
CA TRP A 130 5.89 17.49 -8.81
C TRP A 130 6.46 17.80 -7.43
N PHE A 131 6.60 16.76 -6.59
CA PHE A 131 7.18 16.90 -5.25
C PHE A 131 8.68 17.21 -5.25
N THR A 132 9.43 16.77 -6.27
CA THR A 132 10.89 16.97 -6.35
C THR A 132 11.27 18.19 -7.19
N ALA A 133 10.42 18.61 -8.12
CA ALA A 133 10.63 19.79 -8.96
C ALA A 133 10.27 21.10 -8.23
N GLN A 134 9.43 21.02 -7.19
CA GLN A 134 9.02 22.16 -6.39
C GLN A 134 9.69 22.08 -5.01
N SER A 135 10.39 23.14 -4.61
CA SER A 135 11.03 23.22 -3.30
C SER A 135 10.00 23.54 -2.22
N PHE A 136 9.43 22.51 -1.58
CA PHE A 136 8.53 22.66 -0.45
C PHE A 136 9.30 22.76 0.88
N SER A 137 8.81 23.60 1.78
CA SER A 137 9.26 23.61 3.17
C SER A 137 8.67 22.45 3.97
N ALA A 138 9.29 22.11 5.10
CA ALA A 138 8.82 21.02 5.96
C ALA A 138 7.35 21.19 6.42
N PRO A 139 6.88 22.39 6.84
CA PRO A 139 5.46 22.60 7.18
C PRO A 139 4.50 22.46 5.98
N GLU A 140 4.93 22.86 4.78
CA GLU A 140 4.15 22.68 3.55
C GLU A 140 4.02 21.18 3.22
N LEU A 141 5.08 20.38 3.37
CA LEU A 141 5.04 18.92 3.17
C LEU A 141 4.07 18.22 4.13
N LEU A 142 4.06 18.57 5.42
CA LEU A 142 3.06 18.04 6.36
C LEU A 142 1.63 18.44 5.98
N THR A 143 1.45 19.68 5.53
CA THR A 143 0.15 20.15 5.06
C THR A 143 -0.32 19.37 3.83
N LEU A 144 0.58 19.13 2.88
CA LEU A 144 0.31 18.33 1.69
C LEU A 144 -0.01 16.87 2.05
N ALA A 145 0.72 16.26 2.98
CA ALA A 145 0.45 14.91 3.46
C ALA A 145 -0.97 14.80 4.08
N ARG A 146 -1.36 15.75 4.94
CA ARG A 146 -2.71 15.78 5.53
C ARG A 146 -3.82 16.00 4.49
N ILE A 147 -3.56 16.83 3.46
CA ILE A 147 -4.51 17.02 2.36
C ILE A 147 -4.63 15.74 1.52
N ALA A 148 -3.50 15.10 1.22
CA ALA A 148 -3.43 13.86 0.45
C ALA A 148 -4.11 12.69 1.19
N GLU A 149 -3.96 12.60 2.51
CA GLU A 149 -4.67 11.64 3.37
C GLU A 149 -6.19 11.80 3.24
N ARG A 150 -6.71 13.03 3.41
CA ARG A 150 -8.16 13.31 3.27
C ARG A 150 -8.68 13.04 1.86
N ALA A 151 -7.81 13.18 0.86
CA ALA A 151 -8.10 12.89 -0.54
C ALA A 151 -7.87 11.43 -0.93
N GLU A 152 -7.44 10.58 0.01
CA GLU A 152 -7.08 9.17 -0.18
C GLU A 152 -6.00 8.95 -1.26
N ARG A 153 -5.13 9.94 -1.46
CA ARG A 153 -3.99 9.87 -2.38
C ARG A 153 -2.72 9.48 -1.64
N TYR A 154 -2.70 8.24 -1.14
CA TYR A 154 -1.64 7.75 -0.29
C TYR A 154 -0.25 7.72 -0.96
N ASP A 155 -0.17 7.55 -2.29
CA ASP A 155 1.08 7.68 -3.04
C ASP A 155 1.67 9.10 -2.92
N ASP A 156 0.82 10.14 -2.98
CA ASP A 156 1.27 11.53 -2.78
C ASP A 156 1.60 11.81 -1.32
N MET A 157 0.82 11.25 -0.40
CA MET A 157 1.08 11.33 1.05
C MET A 157 2.45 10.72 1.40
N ALA A 158 2.78 9.55 0.84
CA ALA A 158 4.05 8.88 1.08
C ALA A 158 5.23 9.69 0.53
N ARG A 159 5.11 10.26 -0.68
CA ARG A 159 6.14 11.15 -1.25
C ARG A 159 6.38 12.39 -0.39
N ALA A 160 5.30 13.03 0.09
CA ALA A 160 5.41 14.19 0.97
C ALA A 160 6.10 13.84 2.30
N MET A 161 5.70 12.72 2.92
CA MET A 161 6.27 12.27 4.20
C MET A 161 7.71 11.76 4.07
N LYS A 162 8.08 11.17 2.91
CA LYS A 162 9.47 10.82 2.59
C LYS A 162 10.35 12.06 2.62
N LEU A 163 10.01 13.07 1.81
CA LEU A 163 10.76 14.32 1.73
C LEU A 163 10.81 15.02 3.09
N TYR A 164 9.70 15.02 3.84
CA TYR A 164 9.67 15.58 5.19
C TYR A 164 10.68 14.89 6.12
N THR A 165 10.72 13.56 6.09
CA THR A 165 11.63 12.74 6.90
C THR A 165 13.09 13.01 6.53
N GLU A 166 13.39 13.07 5.23
CA GLU A 166 14.73 13.39 4.73
C GLU A 166 15.17 14.82 5.12
N MET A 167 14.25 15.80 5.07
CA MET A 167 14.52 17.17 5.48
C MET A 167 14.74 17.32 6.98
N LYS A 168 14.04 16.55 7.81
CA LYS A 168 14.28 16.50 9.27
C LYS A 168 15.66 15.94 9.60
N GLY A 169 16.21 15.06 8.76
CA GLY A 169 17.56 14.56 8.89
C GLY A 169 17.76 13.78 10.19
N LYS A 170 18.39 14.41 11.18
CA LYS A 170 18.71 13.77 12.48
C LYS A 170 17.68 14.05 13.57
N ASP A 171 16.72 14.93 13.33
CA ASP A 171 15.67 15.22 14.30
C ASP A 171 14.65 14.08 14.35
N GLU A 172 14.24 13.69 15.55
CA GLU A 172 13.20 12.68 15.74
C GLU A 172 11.85 13.18 15.21
N LEU A 173 11.09 12.30 14.54
CA LEU A 173 9.72 12.61 14.14
C LEU A 173 8.81 12.63 15.37
N GLY A 174 7.97 13.66 15.46
CA GLY A 174 6.91 13.71 16.47
C GLY A 174 5.88 12.59 16.27
N ILE A 175 5.05 12.35 17.30
CA ILE A 175 4.04 11.28 17.29
C ILE A 175 3.10 11.38 16.08
N GLU A 176 2.60 12.60 15.79
CA GLU A 176 1.71 12.83 14.64
C GLU A 176 2.43 12.56 13.31
N GLU A 177 3.67 13.01 13.17
CA GLU A 177 4.48 12.87 11.95
C GLU A 177 4.81 11.40 11.66
N ARG A 178 5.19 10.67 12.71
CA ARG A 178 5.41 9.22 12.67
C ARG A 178 4.14 8.47 12.25
N ASN A 179 2.98 8.87 12.79
CA ASN A 179 1.71 8.25 12.45
C ASN A 179 1.33 8.53 10.98
N LEU A 180 1.49 9.76 10.49
CA LEU A 180 1.28 10.12 9.09
C LEU A 180 2.16 9.29 8.15
N LEU A 181 3.46 9.15 8.46
CA LEU A 181 4.39 8.33 7.68
C LEU A 181 3.91 6.88 7.60
N SER A 182 3.52 6.30 8.74
CA SER A 182 3.07 4.91 8.81
C SER A 182 1.76 4.69 8.06
N VAL A 183 0.78 5.58 8.21
CA VAL A 183 -0.50 5.54 7.48
C VAL A 183 -0.27 5.62 5.97
N ALA A 184 0.60 6.54 5.53
CA ALA A 184 0.91 6.72 4.11
C ALA A 184 1.43 5.44 3.48
N TYR A 185 2.53 4.90 4.02
CA TYR A 185 3.15 3.72 3.42
C TYR A 185 2.34 2.44 3.65
N LYS A 186 1.61 2.29 4.77
CA LYS A 186 0.69 1.16 5.01
C LYS A 186 -0.36 1.06 3.91
N ASN A 187 -0.97 2.19 3.53
CA ASN A 187 -1.98 2.21 2.48
C ASN A 187 -1.37 1.95 1.10
N VAL A 188 -0.22 2.57 0.80
CA VAL A 188 0.49 2.34 -0.48
C VAL A 188 0.86 0.87 -0.65
N VAL A 189 1.56 0.27 0.32
CA VAL A 189 1.98 -1.14 0.26
C VAL A 189 0.78 -2.09 0.32
N GLY A 190 -0.25 -1.77 1.10
CA GLY A 190 -1.47 -2.56 1.25
C GLY A 190 -2.21 -2.74 -0.08
N ALA A 191 -2.38 -1.66 -0.84
CA ALA A 191 -3.00 -1.71 -2.16
C ALA A 191 -2.22 -2.64 -3.11
N ARG A 192 -0.89 -2.52 -3.17
CA ARG A 192 -0.05 -3.36 -4.04
C ARG A 192 -0.02 -4.82 -3.60
N ARG A 193 -0.03 -5.10 -2.29
CA ARG A 193 -0.14 -6.48 -1.76
C ARG A 193 -1.47 -7.12 -2.12
N SER A 194 -2.57 -6.38 -2.02
CA SER A 194 -3.89 -6.85 -2.45
C SER A 194 -3.90 -7.21 -3.93
N THR A 195 -3.42 -6.31 -4.79
CA THR A 195 -3.24 -6.57 -6.23
C THR A 195 -2.39 -7.81 -6.47
N TRP A 196 -1.23 -7.94 -5.80
CA TRP A 196 -0.32 -9.07 -5.98
C TRP A 196 -0.96 -10.40 -5.61
N ARG A 197 -1.74 -10.46 -4.52
CA ARG A 197 -2.48 -11.65 -4.10
C ARG A 197 -3.53 -12.06 -5.13
N ILE A 198 -4.29 -11.10 -5.65
CA ILE A 198 -5.29 -11.33 -6.71
C ILE A 198 -4.61 -11.92 -7.95
N ILE A 199 -3.55 -11.29 -8.45
CA ILE A 199 -2.84 -11.76 -9.66
C ILE A 199 -2.18 -13.13 -9.43
N SER A 200 -1.63 -13.38 -8.24
CA SER A 200 -1.04 -14.67 -7.89
C SER A 200 -2.09 -15.79 -7.86
N GLY A 201 -3.32 -15.50 -7.42
CA GLY A 201 -4.45 -16.43 -7.51
C GLY A 201 -4.86 -16.75 -8.95
N LEU A 202 -4.73 -15.78 -9.87
CA LEU A 202 -5.02 -15.96 -11.30
C LEU A 202 -3.93 -16.72 -12.07
N SER A 203 -2.75 -16.92 -11.49
CA SER A 203 -1.62 -17.60 -12.13
C SER A 203 -1.53 -19.09 -11.78
N ARG A 204 -2.61 -19.69 -11.26
CA ARG A 204 -2.69 -21.13 -10.92
C ARG A 204 -2.97 -21.98 -12.17
N ASN A 205 -2.60 -23.25 -12.11
CA ASN A 205 -2.48 -24.19 -13.24
C ASN A 205 -3.74 -24.44 -14.11
N ASP A 206 -4.92 -23.95 -13.71
CA ASP A 206 -6.19 -24.15 -14.42
C ASP A 206 -6.52 -23.05 -15.45
N VAL A 207 -5.59 -22.12 -15.71
CA VAL A 207 -5.81 -20.94 -16.56
C VAL A 207 -5.10 -21.10 -17.93
N PRO A 208 -5.74 -20.70 -19.05
CA PRO A 208 -5.13 -20.76 -20.39
C PRO A 208 -3.75 -20.09 -20.46
N GLU A 209 -2.82 -20.69 -21.19
CA GLU A 209 -1.38 -20.33 -21.24
C GLU A 209 -1.13 -18.83 -21.55
N GLU A 210 -1.86 -18.24 -22.50
CA GLU A 210 -1.76 -16.81 -22.82
C GLU A 210 -2.16 -15.89 -21.65
N LYS A 211 -3.20 -16.27 -20.90
CA LYS A 211 -3.64 -15.53 -19.70
C LYS A 211 -2.62 -15.70 -18.57
N THR A 212 -2.02 -16.88 -18.47
CA THR A 212 -0.96 -17.19 -17.50
C THR A 212 0.28 -16.35 -17.74
N LYS A 213 0.69 -16.15 -19.01
CA LYS A 213 1.81 -15.26 -19.36
C LYS A 213 1.55 -13.79 -18.97
N CYS A 214 0.40 -13.23 -19.35
CA CYS A 214 0.05 -11.85 -18.99
C CYS A 214 -0.01 -11.66 -17.46
N ALA A 215 -0.61 -12.62 -16.75
CA ALA A 215 -0.68 -12.60 -15.29
C ALA A 215 0.72 -12.65 -14.66
N GLN A 216 1.62 -13.49 -15.18
CA GLN A 216 2.99 -13.59 -14.67
C GLN A 216 3.82 -12.32 -14.92
N GLN A 217 3.71 -11.72 -16.10
CA GLN A 217 4.36 -10.44 -16.40
C GLN A 217 3.84 -9.31 -15.50
N TYR A 218 2.52 -9.25 -15.29
CA TYR A 218 1.92 -8.23 -14.42
C TYR A 218 2.28 -8.48 -12.95
N ARG A 219 2.30 -9.73 -12.49
CA ARG A 219 2.77 -10.10 -11.15
C ARG A 219 4.21 -9.66 -10.93
N THR A 220 5.09 -9.84 -11.91
CA THR A 220 6.50 -9.42 -11.85
C THR A 220 6.60 -7.91 -11.68
N ARG A 221 5.82 -7.14 -12.45
CA ARG A 221 5.74 -5.68 -12.29
C ARG A 221 5.31 -5.28 -10.88
N VAL A 222 4.20 -5.84 -10.37
CA VAL A 222 3.68 -5.51 -9.04
C VAL A 222 4.68 -5.92 -7.94
N SER A 223 5.41 -7.01 -8.13
CA SER A 223 6.49 -7.43 -7.24
C SER A 223 7.64 -6.41 -7.23
N GLY A 224 7.99 -5.85 -8.40
CA GLY A 224 8.94 -4.74 -8.52
C GLY A 224 8.49 -3.49 -7.76
N GLU A 225 7.24 -3.08 -7.93
CA GLU A 225 6.66 -1.94 -7.19
C GLU A 225 6.70 -2.17 -5.67
N LEU A 226 6.38 -3.38 -5.20
CA LEU A 226 6.46 -3.75 -3.78
C LEU A 226 7.91 -3.72 -3.26
N ASN A 227 8.87 -4.21 -4.03
CA ASN A 227 10.29 -4.17 -3.69
C ASN A 227 10.78 -2.72 -3.55
N GLU A 228 10.40 -1.83 -4.48
CA GLU A 228 10.75 -0.41 -4.44
C GLU A 228 10.17 0.28 -3.19
N ILE A 229 8.88 0.11 -2.93
CA ILE A 229 8.20 0.74 -1.78
C ILE A 229 8.79 0.24 -0.46
N CYS A 230 8.98 -1.07 -0.31
CA CYS A 230 9.52 -1.62 0.94
C CYS A 230 10.99 -1.25 1.13
N GLY A 231 11.79 -1.27 0.05
CA GLY A 231 13.18 -0.84 0.07
C GLY A 231 13.32 0.64 0.50
N GLU A 232 12.46 1.50 -0.03
CA GLU A 232 12.42 2.93 0.36
C GLU A 232 12.13 3.11 1.86
N VAL A 233 11.13 2.41 2.40
CA VAL A 233 10.82 2.49 3.84
C VAL A 233 11.96 1.97 4.70
N ILE A 234 12.56 0.84 4.32
CA ILE A 234 13.71 0.26 5.03
C ILE A 234 14.89 1.24 5.00
N GLU A 235 15.13 1.91 3.88
CA GLU A 235 16.15 2.95 3.76
C GLU A 235 15.88 4.13 4.69
N LEU A 236 14.63 4.63 4.74
CA LEU A 236 14.23 5.69 5.67
C LEU A 236 14.43 5.27 7.13
N LEU A 237 14.03 4.03 7.47
CA LEU A 237 14.17 3.47 8.80
C LEU A 237 15.64 3.40 9.23
N ASN A 238 16.51 2.94 8.34
CA ASN A 238 17.94 2.78 8.64
C ASN A 238 18.67 4.12 8.70
N LYS A 239 18.35 5.07 7.82
CA LYS A 239 19.08 6.35 7.71
C LYS A 239 18.59 7.43 8.67
N TYR A 240 17.28 7.53 8.90
CA TYR A 240 16.69 8.70 9.55
C TYR A 240 15.86 8.39 10.80
N LEU A 241 15.31 7.19 10.95
CA LEU A 241 14.32 6.93 12.01
C LEU A 241 14.89 6.11 13.17
N THR A 242 15.41 4.92 12.91
CA THR A 242 15.85 3.98 13.96
C THR A 242 17.03 4.53 14.74
N ALA A 243 17.97 5.20 14.08
CA ALA A 243 19.15 5.79 14.71
C ALA A 243 18.84 7.03 15.56
N ASN A 244 17.76 7.75 15.24
CA ASN A 244 17.38 9.00 15.89
C ASN A 244 16.22 8.83 16.90
N ALA A 245 15.70 7.60 17.06
CA ALA A 245 14.63 7.29 17.99
C ALA A 245 15.11 7.37 19.46
N VAL A 246 14.49 8.25 20.25
CA VAL A 246 14.88 8.49 21.65
C VAL A 246 14.03 7.65 22.59
N SER A 247 12.71 7.77 22.48
CA SER A 247 11.75 7.10 23.37
C SER A 247 11.69 5.58 23.13
N VAL A 248 11.31 4.82 24.17
CA VAL A 248 11.06 3.37 24.06
C VAL A 248 9.98 3.12 23.00
N GLU A 249 8.90 3.89 23.02
CA GLU A 249 7.81 3.77 22.07
C GLU A 249 8.23 3.98 20.62
N SER A 250 9.03 5.01 20.32
CA SER A 250 9.52 5.26 18.96
C SER A 250 10.47 4.15 18.49
N LYS A 251 11.36 3.65 19.36
CA LYS A 251 12.22 2.51 19.04
C LYS A 251 11.43 1.26 18.70
N VAL A 252 10.45 0.87 19.53
CA VAL A 252 9.60 -0.29 19.27
C VAL A 252 8.80 -0.09 17.98
N PHE A 253 8.25 1.10 17.77
CA PHE A 253 7.48 1.43 16.57
C PHE A 253 8.31 1.23 15.29
N TYR A 254 9.52 1.77 15.23
CA TYR A 254 10.36 1.69 14.02
C TYR A 254 10.92 0.29 13.79
N TRP A 255 11.33 -0.44 14.83
CA TRP A 255 11.76 -1.84 14.68
C TRP A 255 10.61 -2.76 14.27
N LYS A 256 9.41 -2.56 14.83
CA LYS A 256 8.20 -3.24 14.38
C LYS A 256 7.91 -2.94 12.91
N MET A 257 7.99 -1.67 12.52
CA MET A 257 7.81 -1.24 11.14
C MET A 257 8.83 -1.92 10.22
N ALA A 258 10.11 -1.97 10.58
CA ALA A 258 11.12 -2.72 9.83
C ALA A 258 10.74 -4.20 9.65
N GLY A 259 10.30 -4.86 10.73
CA GLY A 259 9.81 -6.24 10.67
C GLY A 259 8.64 -6.41 9.69
N ASP A 260 7.68 -5.49 9.71
CA ASP A 260 6.53 -5.47 8.80
C ASP A 260 6.95 -5.34 7.32
N TYR A 261 7.85 -4.41 7.00
CA TYR A 261 8.28 -4.21 5.60
C TYR A 261 9.17 -5.34 5.07
N TYR A 262 10.03 -5.94 5.92
CA TYR A 262 10.71 -7.17 5.53
C TYR A 262 9.75 -8.35 5.36
N ARG A 263 8.71 -8.45 6.20
CA ARG A 263 7.66 -9.46 6.02
C ARG A 263 6.95 -9.28 4.68
N TYR A 264 6.59 -8.07 4.30
CA TYR A 264 5.97 -7.79 2.99
C TYR A 264 6.90 -8.15 1.83
N LEU A 265 8.20 -7.87 1.93
CA LEU A 265 9.20 -8.30 0.95
C LEU A 265 9.26 -9.82 0.84
N SER A 266 9.14 -10.56 1.95
CA SER A 266 9.21 -12.03 1.93
C SER A 266 8.06 -12.68 1.14
N GLU A 267 6.91 -12.01 1.02
CA GLU A 267 5.77 -12.49 0.21
C GLU A 267 6.13 -12.53 -1.28
N VAL A 268 6.91 -11.55 -1.75
CA VAL A 268 7.27 -11.38 -3.17
C VAL A 268 8.69 -11.81 -3.51
N ALA A 269 9.50 -12.13 -2.50
CA ALA A 269 10.89 -12.55 -2.65
C ALA A 269 11.02 -13.83 -3.49
N GLY A 270 12.03 -13.85 -4.36
CA GLY A 270 12.41 -15.02 -5.12
C GLY A 270 13.15 -16.04 -4.23
N PRO A 271 13.38 -17.27 -4.73
CA PRO A 271 14.04 -18.32 -3.96
C PRO A 271 15.40 -17.89 -3.38
N ASP A 272 16.17 -17.11 -4.15
CA ASP A 272 17.56 -16.77 -3.82
C ASP A 272 17.70 -15.79 -2.64
N ASN A 273 16.70 -14.96 -2.37
CA ASN A 273 16.76 -13.92 -1.33
C ASN A 273 15.69 -14.07 -0.23
N ARG A 274 14.76 -15.02 -0.37
CA ARG A 274 13.65 -15.22 0.57
C ARG A 274 14.12 -15.47 2.00
N GLU A 275 15.09 -16.36 2.19
CA GLU A 275 15.59 -16.67 3.54
C GLU A 275 16.25 -15.47 4.23
N THR A 276 17.04 -14.69 3.48
CA THR A 276 17.66 -13.46 4.00
C THR A 276 16.61 -12.45 4.43
N VAL A 277 15.59 -12.23 3.62
CA VAL A 277 14.50 -11.29 3.95
C VAL A 277 13.70 -11.75 5.17
N ILE A 278 13.42 -13.05 5.28
CA ILE A 278 12.74 -13.64 6.44
C ILE A 278 13.59 -13.47 7.70
N ALA A 279 14.91 -13.70 7.61
CA ALA A 279 15.82 -13.51 8.72
C ALA A 279 15.86 -12.05 9.20
N SER A 280 15.90 -11.08 8.27
CA SER A 280 15.84 -9.65 8.60
C SER A 280 14.51 -9.26 9.26
N SER A 281 13.39 -9.82 8.82
CA SER A 281 12.07 -9.61 9.45
C SER A 281 12.06 -10.14 10.88
N LEU A 282 12.56 -11.37 11.09
CA LEU A 282 12.66 -12.00 12.40
C LEU A 282 13.55 -11.18 13.35
N GLU A 283 14.73 -10.77 12.90
CA GLU A 283 15.66 -9.97 13.70
C GLU A 283 15.04 -8.64 14.14
N ALA A 284 14.34 -7.97 13.22
CA ALA A 284 13.67 -6.70 13.52
C ALA A 284 12.54 -6.87 14.55
N TYR A 285 11.70 -7.91 14.40
CA TYR A 285 10.66 -8.21 15.40
C TYR A 285 11.25 -8.60 16.75
N GLN A 286 12.31 -9.41 16.79
CA GLN A 286 12.98 -9.78 18.04
C GLN A 286 13.56 -8.56 18.76
N LYS A 287 14.24 -7.66 18.03
CA LYS A 287 14.71 -6.38 18.59
C LYS A 287 13.57 -5.54 19.15
N ALA A 288 12.47 -5.42 18.39
CA ALA A 288 11.28 -4.72 18.87
C ALA A 288 10.71 -5.35 20.14
N SER A 289 10.63 -6.69 20.19
CA SER A 289 10.07 -7.44 21.32
C SER A 289 10.91 -7.31 22.59
N GLU A 290 12.23 -7.25 22.46
CA GLU A 290 13.11 -7.04 23.61
C GLU A 290 12.88 -5.65 24.22
N ILE A 291 12.89 -4.61 23.40
CA ILE A 291 12.67 -3.23 23.84
C ILE A 291 11.23 -3.05 24.38
N ALA A 292 10.24 -3.71 23.78
CA ALA A 292 8.85 -3.60 24.19
C ALA A 292 8.56 -4.15 25.60
N LYS A 293 9.48 -4.91 26.22
CA LYS A 293 9.34 -5.35 27.62
C LYS A 293 9.30 -4.17 28.59
N GLU A 294 9.87 -3.02 28.22
CA GLU A 294 9.83 -1.78 29.00
C GLU A 294 8.47 -1.05 28.91
N LEU A 295 7.58 -1.45 28.00
CA LEU A 295 6.23 -0.90 27.87
C LEU A 295 5.22 -1.76 28.64
N PRO A 296 4.15 -1.17 29.21
CA PRO A 296 3.04 -1.93 29.81
C PRO A 296 2.45 -2.99 28.85
N SER A 297 1.97 -4.12 29.36
CA SER A 297 1.38 -5.19 28.54
C SER A 297 0.19 -4.70 27.71
N THR A 298 -0.52 -3.71 28.23
CA THR A 298 -1.66 -3.04 27.61
C THR A 298 -1.30 -1.93 26.62
N ASN A 299 -0.02 -1.56 26.46
CA ASN A 299 0.38 -0.50 25.54
C ASN A 299 0.05 -0.88 24.07
N PRO A 300 -0.65 -0.03 23.29
CA PRO A 300 -1.05 -0.34 21.92
C PRO A 300 0.12 -0.70 20.98
N ILE A 301 1.30 -0.11 21.16
CA ILE A 301 2.48 -0.40 20.33
C ILE A 301 3.00 -1.81 20.64
N ARG A 302 3.06 -2.19 21.93
CA ARG A 302 3.46 -3.54 22.36
C ARG A 302 2.46 -4.61 21.88
N LEU A 303 1.16 -4.35 22.03
CA LEU A 303 0.10 -5.24 21.55
C LEU A 303 0.14 -5.37 20.02
N GLY A 304 0.28 -4.26 19.30
CA GLY A 304 0.38 -4.25 17.85
C GLY A 304 1.63 -4.98 17.33
N LEU A 305 2.74 -4.93 18.08
CA LEU A 305 3.92 -5.74 17.80
C LEU A 305 3.62 -7.23 17.95
N ALA A 306 3.02 -7.65 19.06
CA ALA A 306 2.68 -9.05 19.29
C ALA A 306 1.74 -9.60 18.21
N LEU A 307 0.72 -8.81 17.82
CA LEU A 307 -0.18 -9.15 16.72
C LEU A 307 0.56 -9.39 15.40
N ASN A 308 1.47 -8.50 15.02
CA ASN A 308 2.18 -8.65 13.74
C ASN A 308 3.25 -9.75 13.79
N PHE A 309 3.87 -9.97 14.95
CA PHE A 309 4.88 -11.01 15.10
C PHE A 309 4.26 -12.41 15.14
N SER A 310 3.06 -12.58 15.72
CA SER A 310 2.34 -13.85 15.65
C SER A 310 1.92 -14.17 14.21
N VAL A 311 1.42 -13.18 13.46
CA VAL A 311 1.12 -13.33 12.02
C VAL A 311 2.38 -13.71 11.23
N PHE A 312 3.54 -13.14 11.54
CA PHE A 312 4.80 -13.54 10.92
C PHE A 312 5.13 -15.03 11.18
N TYR A 313 5.00 -15.51 12.43
CA TYR A 313 5.23 -16.92 12.72
C TYR A 313 4.25 -17.83 11.98
N TYR A 314 2.98 -17.44 11.91
CA TYR A 314 1.94 -18.21 11.24
C TYR A 314 2.14 -18.23 9.72
N GLU A 315 2.13 -17.07 9.06
CA GLU A 315 2.11 -16.96 7.60
C GLU A 315 3.48 -17.16 6.95
N ILE A 316 4.58 -16.81 7.63
CA ILE A 316 5.92 -16.76 7.00
C ILE A 316 6.83 -17.89 7.49
N LYS A 317 6.90 -18.12 8.81
CA LYS A 317 7.71 -19.21 9.38
C LYS A 317 6.99 -20.56 9.37
N ASN A 318 5.69 -20.56 9.10
CA ASN A 318 4.85 -21.76 9.14
C ASN A 318 4.96 -22.50 10.49
N ASP A 319 5.00 -21.74 11.59
CA ASP A 319 5.04 -22.24 12.96
C ASP A 319 3.77 -21.78 13.71
N PRO A 320 2.63 -22.47 13.51
CA PRO A 320 1.36 -22.08 14.12
C PRO A 320 1.37 -22.22 15.64
N ARG A 321 2.17 -23.15 16.19
CA ARG A 321 2.28 -23.35 17.65
C ARG A 321 2.88 -22.12 18.31
N LEU A 322 4.01 -21.64 17.79
CA LEU A 322 4.66 -20.46 18.32
C LEU A 322 3.82 -19.19 18.06
N ALA A 323 3.16 -19.09 16.91
CA ALA A 323 2.25 -17.99 16.60
C ALA A 323 1.11 -17.86 17.62
N CYS A 324 0.39 -18.97 17.88
CA CYS A 324 -0.69 -19.01 18.86
C CYS A 324 -0.18 -18.76 20.28
N SER A 325 0.94 -19.36 20.67
CA SER A 325 1.54 -19.12 21.99
C SER A 325 1.88 -17.65 22.22
N LEU A 326 2.46 -16.98 21.22
CA LEU A 326 2.82 -15.56 21.30
C LEU A 326 1.57 -14.67 21.38
N ALA A 327 0.57 -14.93 20.53
CA ALA A 327 -0.69 -14.17 20.53
C ALA A 327 -1.47 -14.36 21.84
N GLN A 328 -1.59 -15.60 22.32
CA GLN A 328 -2.29 -15.95 23.55
C GLN A 328 -1.64 -15.29 24.77
N LYS A 329 -0.31 -15.39 24.89
CA LYS A 329 0.42 -14.75 25.99
C LYS A 329 0.19 -13.23 26.02
N ALA A 330 0.30 -12.56 24.87
CA ALA A 330 0.09 -11.12 24.80
C ALA A 330 -1.36 -10.73 25.15
N PHE A 331 -2.33 -11.55 24.76
CA PHE A 331 -3.73 -11.35 25.10
C PHE A 331 -3.97 -11.49 26.61
N ASP A 332 -3.50 -12.59 27.21
CA ASP A 332 -3.70 -12.87 28.63
C ASP A 332 -2.99 -11.85 29.54
N ASP A 333 -1.74 -11.50 29.22
CA ASP A 333 -0.95 -10.50 29.95
C ASP A 333 -1.65 -9.12 29.96
N ALA A 334 -2.31 -8.75 28.86
CA ALA A 334 -2.99 -7.46 28.73
C ALA A 334 -4.40 -7.45 29.33
N VAL A 335 -5.16 -8.55 29.23
CA VAL A 335 -6.47 -8.68 29.88
C VAL A 335 -6.32 -8.59 31.40
N GLY A 336 -5.27 -9.17 31.97
CA GLY A 336 -4.99 -9.11 33.42
C GLY A 336 -4.73 -7.70 33.96
N GLU A 337 -4.35 -6.74 33.11
CA GLU A 337 -4.03 -5.36 33.49
C GLU A 337 -5.01 -4.33 32.88
N LEU A 338 -6.06 -4.78 32.17
CA LEU A 338 -6.93 -3.91 31.39
C LEU A 338 -7.73 -2.91 32.23
N ASP A 339 -8.05 -3.27 33.48
CA ASP A 339 -8.78 -2.40 34.41
C ASP A 339 -7.94 -1.20 34.89
N THR A 340 -6.63 -1.18 34.61
CA THR A 340 -5.69 -0.16 35.09
C THR A 340 -5.37 0.93 34.07
N ILE A 341 -5.87 0.83 32.84
CA ILE A 341 -5.50 1.75 31.76
C ILE A 341 -6.40 2.98 31.66
N SER A 342 -5.84 4.06 31.12
CA SER A 342 -6.59 5.28 30.84
C SER A 342 -7.62 5.08 29.73
N GLU A 343 -8.71 5.85 29.78
CA GLU A 343 -9.77 5.83 28.76
C GLU A 343 -9.23 6.12 27.35
N GLU A 344 -8.20 6.97 27.24
CA GLU A 344 -7.54 7.32 25.98
C GLU A 344 -6.86 6.10 25.33
N SER A 345 -6.18 5.26 26.11
CA SER A 345 -5.51 4.06 25.59
C SER A 345 -6.44 2.85 25.48
N TYR A 346 -7.54 2.83 26.25
CA TYR A 346 -8.46 1.69 26.32
C TYR A 346 -9.04 1.31 24.95
N LYS A 347 -9.46 2.30 24.16
CA LYS A 347 -10.07 2.06 22.85
C LYS A 347 -9.08 1.41 21.87
N ASP A 348 -7.84 1.88 21.85
CA ASP A 348 -6.83 1.37 20.91
C ASP A 348 -6.35 -0.03 21.32
N SER A 349 -6.13 -0.25 22.63
CA SER A 349 -5.72 -1.55 23.15
C SER A 349 -6.80 -2.62 22.96
N THR A 350 -8.07 -2.30 23.24
CA THR A 350 -9.18 -3.25 23.06
C THR A 350 -9.42 -3.62 21.60
N LEU A 351 -9.24 -2.69 20.67
CA LEU A 351 -9.30 -2.98 19.23
C LEU A 351 -8.22 -4.00 18.82
N ILE A 352 -7.00 -3.87 19.33
CA ILE A 352 -5.91 -4.80 19.01
C ILE A 352 -6.12 -6.16 19.69
N LEU A 353 -6.63 -6.19 20.93
CA LEU A 353 -6.98 -7.43 21.62
C LEU A 353 -8.06 -8.20 20.87
N GLN A 354 -9.05 -7.52 20.29
CA GLN A 354 -10.05 -8.16 19.44
C GLN A 354 -9.39 -8.82 18.21
N LEU A 355 -8.46 -8.13 17.54
CA LEU A 355 -7.73 -8.70 16.40
C LEU A 355 -6.88 -9.92 16.78
N LEU A 356 -6.22 -9.90 17.95
CA LEU A 356 -5.49 -11.05 18.48
C LEU A 356 -6.43 -12.25 18.71
N ARG A 357 -7.59 -12.01 19.32
CA ARG A 357 -8.61 -13.03 19.53
C ARG A 357 -9.17 -13.60 18.23
N ASP A 358 -9.43 -12.75 17.24
CA ASP A 358 -9.93 -13.17 15.93
C ASP A 358 -8.91 -14.08 15.24
N ASN A 359 -7.63 -13.71 15.26
CA ASN A 359 -6.54 -14.55 14.74
C ASN A 359 -6.43 -15.89 15.48
N LEU A 360 -6.46 -15.89 16.81
CA LEU A 360 -6.42 -17.12 17.61
C LEU A 360 -7.59 -18.05 17.29
N THR A 361 -8.79 -17.48 17.11
CA THR A 361 -9.99 -18.25 16.73
C THR A 361 -9.80 -18.89 15.36
N LEU A 362 -9.35 -18.11 14.37
CA LEU A 362 -9.09 -18.61 13.02
C LEU A 362 -8.04 -19.73 13.01
N TRP A 363 -6.91 -19.52 13.69
CA TRP A 363 -5.78 -20.45 13.67
C TRP A 363 -6.01 -21.73 14.46
N THR A 364 -6.88 -21.71 15.46
CA THR A 364 -7.27 -22.91 16.22
C THR A 364 -8.29 -23.74 15.45
N THR A 365 -9.13 -23.12 14.61
CA THR A 365 -10.05 -23.84 13.70
C THR A 365 -9.35 -24.41 12.47
N ASP A 366 -8.25 -23.79 12.01
CA ASP A 366 -7.48 -24.24 10.85
C ASP A 366 -6.53 -25.43 11.15
N GLN A 367 -6.31 -25.76 12.42
CA GLN A 367 -5.53 -26.95 12.77
C GLN A 367 -6.36 -28.20 12.46
N PRO A 368 -5.88 -29.11 11.58
CA PRO A 368 -6.51 -30.42 11.47
C PRO A 368 -6.47 -31.08 12.85
N GLU A 369 -7.60 -31.65 13.26
CA GLU A 369 -7.69 -32.57 14.40
C GLU A 369 -6.70 -33.73 14.14
N ASN A 370 -5.45 -33.58 14.56
CA ASN A 370 -4.49 -34.67 14.53
C ASN A 370 -4.57 -35.38 15.88
N ASP A 371 -5.23 -36.53 15.87
CA ASP A 371 -4.77 -37.79 16.46
C ASP A 371 -4.19 -37.74 17.89
N ASP A 372 -4.93 -37.18 18.84
CA ASP A 372 -4.89 -37.66 20.23
C ASP A 372 -6.04 -38.66 20.46
N ALA A 373 -6.07 -39.71 19.64
CA ALA A 373 -6.67 -40.97 20.05
C ALA A 373 -5.59 -41.75 20.81
N ASP A 374 -5.47 -41.42 22.11
CA ASP A 374 -4.79 -42.28 23.08
C ASP A 374 -5.44 -43.67 23.04
N GLY A 375 -4.82 -44.57 22.27
CA GLY A 375 -4.98 -46.00 22.38
C GLY A 375 -4.39 -46.46 23.71
N ALA A 376 -5.12 -46.25 24.80
CA ALA A 376 -4.92 -46.98 26.04
C ALA A 376 -5.71 -48.29 25.97
N ASP A 377 -5.13 -49.30 25.34
CA ASP A 377 -5.49 -50.70 25.60
C ASP A 377 -4.23 -51.57 25.44
N ASN A 378 -3.64 -51.91 26.60
CA ASN A 378 -3.01 -53.19 26.90
C ASN A 378 -2.61 -53.29 28.37
#